data_AF-A0A453KB68-F1
#
_entry.id   AF-A0A453KB68-F1
#
_cell.length_a   1.000
_cell.length_b   1.000
_cell.length_c   1.000
_cell.angle_alpha   90.00
_cell.angle_beta   90.00
_cell.angle_gamma   90.00
#
_symmetry.space_group_name_H-M   'P 1'
#
loop_
_entity.id
_entity.type
_entity.pdbx_description
1 polymer ?
#
loop_
_entity_poly.entity_id
_entity_poly.type
_entity_poly.pdbx_seq_one_letter_code
_entity_poly.pdbx_strand_id
1 'polypeptide(L)'
;MQLASEIVYPIYLAGASDSQESVAKRGDELLKRKASTANLEDAKLINRLFTLFNGTASAENIAAELKVAPAPSSLRVRLMSVFCRSIAAANAFPYTLQCIFGCIYGSGTTSRLKQLGMEFTVWVFKHAVMDQLKLIGPVILSGILRSLDGSSSTEADSTARDVKIFAYQAIGLLASRMPNLFRHVLVVHFYFLGSYFVSAMGNDLLLL
;
A
#
# COMPACT_ATOMS: atom_id res chain seq x y z
N MET A 1 10.89 -33.68 7.26
CA MET A 1 10.99 -32.47 8.10
C MET A 1 9.92 -31.48 7.63
N GLN A 2 8.97 -31.11 8.48
CA GLN A 2 7.95 -30.11 8.16
C GLN A 2 8.47 -28.73 8.58
N LEU A 3 8.72 -27.87 7.59
CA LEU A 3 9.16 -26.49 7.83
C LEU A 3 7.99 -25.65 8.39
N ALA A 4 8.31 -24.65 9.21
CA ALA A 4 7.31 -23.72 9.74
C ALA A 4 6.61 -22.94 8.62
N SER A 5 5.31 -22.67 8.80
CA SER A 5 4.45 -22.00 7.82
C SER A 5 5.03 -20.64 7.40
N GLU A 6 5.57 -19.87 8.34
CA GLU A 6 6.18 -18.56 8.14
C GLU A 6 7.48 -18.62 7.33
N ILE A 7 8.14 -19.78 7.26
CA ILE A 7 9.35 -19.96 6.44
C ILE A 7 8.97 -20.25 5.00
N VAL A 8 7.97 -21.11 4.79
CA VAL A 8 7.57 -21.56 3.45
C VAL A 8 6.58 -20.63 2.76
N TYR A 9 5.89 -19.76 3.50
CA TYR A 9 4.87 -18.85 2.96
C TYR A 9 5.39 -17.98 1.80
N PRO A 10 6.54 -17.28 1.91
CA PRO A 10 7.03 -16.46 0.80
C PRO A 10 7.38 -17.29 -0.44
N ILE A 11 7.86 -18.51 -0.25
CA ILE A 11 8.26 -19.43 -1.33
C ILE A 11 7.02 -19.88 -2.11
N TYR A 12 5.98 -20.34 -1.41
CA TYR A 12 4.75 -20.77 -2.06
C TYR A 12 3.99 -19.60 -2.68
N LEU A 13 4.04 -18.41 -2.08
CA LEU A 13 3.46 -17.20 -2.68
C LEU A 13 4.17 -16.82 -3.99
N ALA A 14 5.51 -16.90 -4.01
CA ALA A 14 6.30 -16.67 -5.23
C ALA A 14 5.98 -17.71 -6.31
N GLY A 15 5.96 -18.99 -5.95
CA GLY A 15 5.60 -20.07 -6.88
C GLY A 15 4.18 -19.92 -7.43
N ALA A 16 3.23 -19.45 -6.61
CA ALA A 16 1.86 -19.19 -7.03
C ALA A 16 1.75 -18.00 -8.02
N SER A 17 2.76 -17.14 -8.09
CA SER A 17 2.85 -16.01 -9.03
C SER A 17 3.64 -16.31 -10.31
N ASP A 18 4.03 -17.57 -10.52
CA ASP A 18 4.81 -17.99 -11.68
C ASP A 18 3.99 -17.89 -12.99
N SER A 19 4.68 -17.65 -14.11
CA SER A 19 4.09 -17.65 -15.44
C SER A 19 3.66 -19.03 -15.94
N GLN A 20 4.28 -20.10 -15.43
CA GLN A 20 3.93 -21.47 -15.76
C GLN A 20 2.75 -21.93 -14.91
N GLU A 21 1.64 -22.30 -15.56
CA GLU A 21 0.40 -22.70 -14.88
C GLU A 21 0.61 -23.87 -13.92
N SER A 22 1.43 -24.86 -14.29
CA SER A 22 1.73 -26.01 -13.44
C SER A 22 2.41 -25.61 -12.12
N VAL A 23 3.34 -24.65 -12.18
CA VAL A 23 4.04 -24.09 -11.02
C VAL A 23 3.10 -23.22 -10.20
N ALA A 24 2.35 -22.33 -10.84
CA ALA A 24 1.37 -21.46 -10.19
C ALA A 24 0.32 -22.26 -9.41
N LYS A 25 -0.30 -23.25 -10.06
CA LYS A 25 -1.28 -24.15 -9.44
C LYS A 25 -0.69 -24.91 -8.26
N ARG A 26 0.55 -25.41 -8.40
CA ARG A 26 1.21 -26.13 -7.31
C ARG A 26 1.56 -25.20 -6.14
N GLY A 27 2.01 -23.98 -6.43
CA GLY A 27 2.24 -22.94 -5.42
C GLY A 27 0.98 -22.64 -4.63
N ASP A 28 -0.15 -22.46 -5.32
CA ASP A 28 -1.47 -22.23 -4.71
C ASP A 28 -1.92 -23.39 -3.81
N GLU A 29 -1.77 -24.63 -4.27
CA GLU A 29 -2.06 -25.82 -3.47
C GLU A 29 -1.22 -25.87 -2.19
N LEU A 30 0.08 -25.61 -2.29
CA LEU A 30 1.00 -25.66 -1.16
C LEU A 30 0.79 -24.49 -0.20
N LEU A 31 0.46 -23.29 -0.70
CA LEU A 31 0.12 -22.14 0.13
C LEU A 31 -1.09 -22.46 1.02
N LYS A 32 -2.14 -23.08 0.45
CA LYS A 32 -3.35 -23.48 1.19
C LYS A 32 -3.12 -24.65 2.16
N ARG A 33 -2.32 -25.64 1.76
CA ARG A 33 -2.13 -26.87 2.56
C ARG A 33 -1.07 -26.76 3.63
N LYS A 34 0.00 -26.01 3.37
CA LYS A 34 1.22 -25.99 4.21
C LYS A 34 1.54 -24.65 4.83
N ALA A 35 0.94 -23.55 4.34
CA ALA A 35 1.21 -22.21 4.84
C ALA A 35 -0.06 -21.46 5.27
N SER A 36 -1.22 -22.14 5.33
CA SER A 36 -2.49 -21.54 5.74
C SER A 36 -2.51 -21.05 7.18
N THR A 37 -1.66 -21.62 8.04
CA THR A 37 -1.52 -21.22 9.45
C THR A 37 -0.44 -20.17 9.66
N ALA A 38 0.18 -19.63 8.61
CA ALA A 38 1.21 -18.61 8.75
C ALA A 38 0.64 -17.36 9.43
N ASN A 39 1.32 -16.90 10.49
CA ASN A 39 0.92 -15.69 11.19
C ASN A 39 1.28 -14.43 10.37
N LEU A 40 0.28 -13.82 9.74
CA LEU A 40 0.45 -12.58 8.96
C LEU A 40 0.58 -11.32 9.83
N GLU A 41 0.62 -11.47 11.15
CA GLU A 41 0.99 -10.42 12.10
C GLU A 41 2.40 -10.61 12.66
N ASP A 42 3.13 -11.67 12.25
CA ASP A 42 4.55 -11.81 12.59
C ASP A 42 5.38 -10.79 11.82
N ALA A 43 6.02 -9.87 12.56
CA ALA A 43 6.88 -8.83 11.99
C ALA A 43 8.02 -9.41 11.14
N LYS A 44 8.58 -10.58 11.50
CA LYS A 44 9.66 -11.20 10.72
C LYS A 44 9.17 -11.71 9.38
N LEU A 45 7.97 -12.30 9.31
CA LEU A 45 7.34 -12.66 8.04
C LEU A 45 7.02 -11.43 7.21
N ILE A 46 6.34 -10.43 7.79
CA ILE A 46 5.94 -9.22 7.07
C ILE A 46 7.15 -8.47 6.49
N ASN A 47 8.23 -8.32 7.25
CA ASN A 47 9.45 -7.69 6.76
C ASN A 47 10.03 -8.46 5.56
N ARG A 48 10.06 -9.80 5.60
CA ARG A 48 10.51 -10.62 4.45
C ARG A 48 9.61 -10.45 3.23
N LEU A 49 8.29 -10.34 3.42
CA LEU A 49 7.35 -10.08 2.32
C LEU A 49 7.52 -8.67 1.73
N PHE A 50 7.83 -7.67 2.56
CA PHE A 50 8.17 -6.34 2.06
C PHE A 50 9.52 -6.30 1.33
N THR A 51 10.54 -7.01 1.81
CA THR A 51 11.80 -7.15 1.08
C THR A 51 11.57 -7.78 -0.29
N LEU A 52 10.70 -8.80 -0.37
CA LEU A 52 10.31 -9.40 -1.64
C LEU A 52 9.57 -8.39 -2.54
N PHE A 53 8.68 -7.58 -1.97
CA PHE A 53 7.91 -6.58 -2.71
C PHE A 53 8.81 -5.43 -3.25
N ASN A 54 9.56 -4.79 -2.35
CA ASN A 54 10.32 -3.57 -2.61
C ASN A 54 11.68 -3.85 -3.25
N GLY A 55 12.23 -5.06 -3.11
CA GLY A 55 13.62 -5.34 -3.38
C GLY A 55 14.55 -4.67 -2.37
N THR A 56 15.83 -4.58 -2.72
CA THR A 56 16.84 -3.86 -1.92
C THR A 56 16.64 -2.35 -2.10
N ALA A 57 16.47 -1.62 -0.99
CA ALA A 57 16.28 -0.17 -1.05
C ALA A 57 17.55 0.53 -1.55
N SER A 58 17.42 1.54 -2.43
CA SER A 58 18.56 2.27 -3.00
C SER A 58 19.48 2.93 -1.98
N ALA A 59 18.98 3.19 -0.77
CA ALA A 59 19.71 3.80 0.34
C ALA A 59 20.58 2.81 1.13
N GLU A 60 20.44 1.50 0.89
CA GLU A 60 21.27 0.50 1.55
C GLU A 60 22.64 0.43 0.86
N ASN A 61 23.72 0.62 1.63
CA ASN A 61 25.12 0.47 1.20
C ASN A 61 25.48 -1.01 0.98
N ILE A 62 24.74 -1.65 0.10
CA ILE A 62 24.91 -3.03 -0.31
C ILE A 62 25.64 -3.01 -1.66
N ALA A 63 26.61 -3.91 -1.79
CA ALA A 63 27.38 -4.08 -3.03
C ALA A 63 26.41 -4.32 -4.20
N ALA A 64 26.74 -3.76 -5.38
CA ALA A 64 25.80 -3.73 -6.50
C ALA A 64 25.33 -5.13 -6.92
N GLU A 65 26.22 -6.13 -6.80
CA GLU A 65 25.96 -7.55 -7.06
C GLU A 65 24.97 -8.20 -6.08
N LEU A 66 24.75 -7.61 -4.91
CA LEU A 66 23.81 -8.09 -3.89
C LEU A 66 22.47 -7.35 -3.93
N LYS A 67 22.31 -6.35 -4.81
CA LYS A 67 21.04 -5.63 -4.95
C LYS A 67 20.02 -6.50 -5.67
N VAL A 68 18.89 -6.71 -5.01
CA VAL A 68 17.77 -7.47 -5.53
C VAL A 68 16.73 -6.50 -6.08
N ALA A 69 16.34 -6.70 -7.34
CA ALA A 69 15.26 -5.93 -7.95
C ALA A 69 13.91 -6.21 -7.26
N PRO A 70 12.97 -5.25 -7.26
CA PRO A 70 11.61 -5.50 -6.80
C PRO A 70 10.97 -6.69 -7.51
N ALA A 71 10.08 -7.40 -6.81
CA ALA A 71 9.35 -8.53 -7.39
C ALA A 71 8.58 -8.17 -8.68
N PRO A 72 8.36 -9.13 -9.59
CA PRO A 72 7.51 -8.92 -10.76
C PRO A 72 6.07 -8.58 -10.37
N SER A 73 5.34 -7.93 -11.28
CA SER A 73 3.99 -7.41 -11.00
C SER A 73 2.99 -8.49 -10.54
N SER A 74 3.10 -9.72 -11.05
CA SER A 74 2.25 -10.86 -10.64
C SER A 74 2.41 -11.20 -9.16
N LEU A 75 3.63 -11.11 -8.63
CA LEU A 75 3.93 -11.35 -7.23
C LEU A 75 3.55 -10.17 -6.35
N ARG A 76 3.84 -8.95 -6.80
CA ARG A 76 3.43 -7.72 -6.10
C ARG A 76 1.92 -7.65 -5.90
N VAL A 77 1.11 -7.99 -6.90
CA VAL A 77 -0.36 -8.02 -6.77
C VAL A 77 -0.83 -8.97 -5.66
N ARG A 78 -0.24 -10.17 -5.55
CA ARG A 78 -0.59 -11.14 -4.50
C ARG A 78 -0.14 -10.65 -3.12
N LEU A 79 1.06 -10.07 -3.02
CA LEU A 79 1.58 -9.47 -1.80
C LEU A 79 0.68 -8.34 -1.28
N MET A 80 0.17 -7.47 -2.16
CA MET A 80 -0.76 -6.41 -1.77
C MET A 80 -2.01 -6.97 -1.07
N SER A 81 -2.55 -8.09 -1.54
CA SER A 81 -3.70 -8.74 -0.90
C SER A 81 -3.39 -9.23 0.53
N VAL A 82 -2.13 -9.57 0.81
CA VAL A 82 -1.66 -9.93 2.16
C VAL A 82 -1.55 -8.68 3.03
N PHE A 83 -0.92 -7.62 2.51
CA PHE A 83 -0.71 -6.37 3.24
C PHE A 83 -2.02 -5.66 3.62
N CYS A 84 -3.03 -5.66 2.73
CA CYS A 84 -4.36 -5.08 3.00
C CYS A 84 -5.18 -5.82 4.08
N ARG A 85 -4.62 -6.84 4.75
CA ARG A 85 -5.25 -7.53 5.87
C ARG A 85 -4.34 -7.67 7.08
N SER A 86 -3.14 -7.09 7.05
CA SER A 86 -2.14 -7.21 8.10
C SER A 86 -1.97 -5.89 8.85
N ILE A 87 -2.14 -5.90 10.17
CA ILE A 87 -1.90 -4.71 11.01
C ILE A 87 -0.40 -4.49 11.16
N ALA A 88 0.39 -5.56 11.27
CA ALA A 88 1.84 -5.51 11.25
C ALA A 88 2.35 -4.85 9.97
N ALA A 89 1.75 -5.14 8.81
CA ALA A 89 2.12 -4.49 7.54
C ALA A 89 1.79 -2.99 7.52
N ALA A 90 0.71 -2.57 8.17
CA ALA A 90 0.38 -1.16 8.31
C ALA A 90 1.38 -0.38 9.19
N ASN A 91 2.16 -1.11 10.01
CA ASN A 91 3.08 -0.55 11.00
C ASN A 91 4.56 -0.87 10.72
N ALA A 92 4.89 -1.49 9.58
CA ALA A 92 6.24 -1.92 9.21
C ALA A 92 7.03 -0.81 8.51
N PHE A 93 7.33 0.27 9.22
CA PHE A 93 8.10 1.39 8.68
C PHE A 93 9.61 1.07 8.64
N PRO A 94 10.35 1.49 7.59
CA PRO A 94 9.93 2.32 6.45
C PRO A 94 9.33 1.56 5.25
N TYR A 95 9.22 0.24 5.32
CA TYR A 95 8.79 -0.60 4.19
C TYR A 95 7.39 -0.28 3.67
N THR A 96 6.44 0.01 4.56
CA THR A 96 5.08 0.44 4.23
C THR A 96 5.08 1.66 3.32
N LEU A 97 5.90 2.67 3.63
CA LEU A 97 6.00 3.90 2.86
C LEU A 97 6.57 3.64 1.46
N GLN A 98 7.65 2.86 1.39
CA GLN A 98 8.27 2.45 0.12
C GLN A 98 7.29 1.68 -0.76
N CYS A 99 6.50 0.78 -0.17
CA CYS A 99 5.49 0.00 -0.88
C CYS A 99 4.42 0.91 -1.51
N ILE A 100 3.89 1.88 -0.75
CA ILE A 100 2.88 2.83 -1.26
C ILE A 100 3.44 3.65 -2.42
N PHE A 101 4.60 4.30 -2.26
CA PHE A 101 5.19 5.11 -3.32
C PHE A 101 5.64 4.26 -4.51
N GLY A 102 6.09 3.02 -4.29
CA GLY A 102 6.40 2.05 -5.33
C GLY A 102 5.17 1.67 -6.17
N CYS A 103 3.99 1.54 -5.56
CA CYS A 103 2.74 1.33 -6.29
C CYS A 103 2.31 2.57 -7.08
N ILE A 104 2.44 3.77 -6.52
CA ILE A 104 1.92 5.00 -7.15
C ILE A 104 2.86 5.50 -8.26
N TYR A 105 4.18 5.50 -8.01
CA TYR A 105 5.18 6.15 -8.87
C TYR A 105 6.34 5.24 -9.31
N GLY A 106 6.40 4.00 -8.83
CA GLY A 106 7.52 3.10 -9.13
C GLY A 106 7.60 2.73 -10.61
N SER A 107 8.82 2.51 -11.08
CA SER A 107 9.06 1.94 -12.41
C SER A 107 8.45 0.54 -12.50
N GLY A 108 7.69 0.28 -13.56
CA GLY A 108 6.97 -0.99 -13.74
C GLY A 108 5.71 -1.14 -12.88
N THR A 109 5.14 -0.05 -12.35
CA THR A 109 3.78 -0.08 -11.80
C THR A 109 2.73 -0.27 -12.91
N THR A 110 1.57 -0.82 -12.55
CA THR A 110 0.42 -1.02 -13.43
C THR A 110 -0.80 -0.30 -12.87
N SER A 111 -1.86 -0.10 -13.65
CA SER A 111 -3.13 0.46 -13.15
C SER A 111 -3.66 -0.35 -11.95
N ARG A 112 -3.57 -1.69 -12.03
CA ARG A 112 -3.95 -2.58 -10.93
C ARG A 112 -3.08 -2.41 -9.68
N LEU A 113 -1.77 -2.24 -9.82
CA LEU A 113 -0.89 -1.99 -8.66
C LEU A 113 -1.15 -0.62 -8.04
N LYS A 114 -1.43 0.42 -8.84
CA LYS A 114 -1.86 1.73 -8.33
C LYS A 114 -3.14 1.63 -7.51
N GLN A 115 -4.14 0.91 -8.01
CA GLN A 115 -5.40 0.65 -7.28
C GLN A 115 -5.14 -0.03 -5.94
N LEU A 116 -4.41 -1.15 -5.95
CA LEU A 116 -4.10 -1.90 -4.73
C LEU A 116 -3.24 -1.09 -3.76
N GLY A 117 -2.31 -0.27 -4.25
CA GLY A 117 -1.50 0.63 -3.43
C GLY A 117 -2.33 1.69 -2.74
N MET A 118 -3.35 2.22 -3.41
CA MET A 118 -4.28 3.18 -2.82
C MET A 118 -5.22 2.52 -1.80
N GLU A 119 -5.73 1.32 -2.09
CA GLU A 119 -6.48 0.50 -1.12
C GLU A 119 -5.63 0.22 0.14
N PHE A 120 -4.37 -0.15 -0.04
CA PHE A 120 -3.45 -0.35 1.08
C PHE A 120 -3.19 0.94 1.85
N THR A 121 -3.18 2.09 1.18
CA THR A 121 -3.05 3.39 1.85
C THR A 121 -4.23 3.66 2.79
N VAL A 122 -5.46 3.33 2.35
CA VAL A 122 -6.66 3.38 3.22
C VAL A 122 -6.47 2.45 4.42
N TRP A 123 -6.00 1.22 4.20
CA TRP A 123 -5.72 0.26 5.27
C TRP A 123 -4.70 0.80 6.29
N VAL A 124 -3.60 1.37 5.81
CA VAL A 124 -2.55 1.98 6.64
C VAL A 124 -3.13 3.11 7.48
N PHE A 125 -3.88 4.05 6.90
CA PHE A 125 -4.49 5.12 7.68
C PHE A 125 -5.50 4.62 8.70
N LYS A 126 -6.19 3.51 8.43
CA LYS A 126 -7.10 2.87 9.37
C LYS A 126 -6.39 2.24 10.57
N HIS A 127 -5.28 1.55 10.33
CA HIS A 127 -4.68 0.62 11.31
C HIS A 127 -3.30 1.02 11.83
N ALA A 128 -2.63 2.01 11.24
CA ALA A 128 -1.35 2.50 11.74
C ALA A 128 -1.51 3.13 13.13
N VAL A 129 -0.53 2.89 14.00
CA VAL A 129 -0.44 3.55 15.30
C VAL A 129 -0.14 5.03 15.11
N MET A 130 -0.64 5.87 16.03
CA MET A 130 -0.60 7.33 15.85
C MET A 130 0.81 7.89 15.72
N ASP A 131 1.80 7.33 16.42
CA ASP A 131 3.17 7.84 16.36
C ASP A 131 3.80 7.64 14.99
N GLN A 132 3.54 6.49 14.37
CA GLN A 132 3.96 6.25 12.98
C GLN A 132 3.15 7.11 12.01
N LEU A 133 1.83 7.18 12.20
CA LEU A 133 0.93 7.95 11.34
C LEU A 133 1.30 9.44 11.32
N LYS A 134 1.75 10.01 12.44
CA LYS A 134 2.24 11.40 12.51
C LYS A 134 3.45 11.65 11.62
N LEU A 135 4.35 10.67 11.50
CA LEU A 135 5.57 10.78 10.68
C LEU A 135 5.26 10.67 9.19
N ILE A 136 4.42 9.71 8.81
CA ILE A 136 4.20 9.32 7.41
C ILE A 136 2.93 9.90 6.79
N GLY A 137 1.92 10.23 7.60
CA GLY A 137 0.64 10.78 7.16
C GLY A 137 0.77 12.00 6.26
N PRO A 138 1.52 13.05 6.65
CA PRO A 138 1.75 14.22 5.80
C PRO A 138 2.42 13.87 4.47
N VAL A 139 3.42 12.98 4.49
CA VAL A 139 4.19 12.58 3.30
C VAL A 139 3.30 11.82 2.31
N ILE A 140 2.52 10.86 2.82
CA ILE A 140 1.57 10.09 1.99
C ILE A 140 0.49 11.02 1.44
N LEU A 141 -0.06 11.93 2.24
CA LEU A 141 -1.06 12.91 1.79
C LEU A 141 -0.55 13.74 0.60
N SER A 142 0.66 14.29 0.70
CA SER A 142 1.28 15.01 -0.42
C SER A 142 1.43 14.13 -1.68
N GLY A 143 1.77 12.85 -1.50
CA GLY A 143 1.78 11.87 -2.58
C GLY A 143 0.41 11.66 -3.21
N ILE A 144 -0.65 11.46 -2.41
CA ILE A 144 -2.00 11.26 -2.92
C ILE A 144 -2.46 12.49 -3.72
N LEU A 145 -2.30 13.70 -3.19
CA LEU A 145 -2.71 14.94 -3.85
C LEU A 145 -2.01 15.10 -5.21
N ARG A 146 -0.68 14.94 -5.26
CA ARG A 146 0.07 14.98 -6.51
C ARG A 146 -0.39 13.91 -7.51
N SER A 147 -0.78 12.72 -7.04
CA SER A 147 -1.32 11.67 -7.90
C SER A 147 -2.70 12.01 -8.47
N LEU A 148 -3.51 12.78 -7.73
CA LEU A 148 -4.82 13.23 -8.20
C LEU A 148 -4.70 14.36 -9.22
N ASP A 149 -3.80 15.32 -8.99
CA ASP A 149 -3.56 16.46 -9.89
C ASP A 149 -3.09 16.03 -11.29
N GLY A 150 -2.28 14.97 -11.36
CA GLY A 150 -1.80 14.41 -12.62
C GLY A 150 -2.80 13.54 -13.39
N SER A 151 -4.00 13.29 -12.84
CA SER A 151 -4.99 12.41 -13.45
C SER A 151 -6.00 13.21 -14.29
N SER A 152 -5.86 13.18 -15.62
CA SER A 152 -6.81 13.85 -16.52
C SER A 152 -8.23 13.27 -16.36
N SER A 153 -9.24 14.11 -16.56
CA SER A 153 -10.66 13.77 -16.43
C SER A 153 -11.20 12.88 -17.56
N THR A 154 -10.34 12.43 -18.48
CA THR A 154 -10.69 11.74 -19.73
C THR A 154 -10.50 10.21 -19.64
N GLU A 155 -10.29 9.66 -18.46
CA GLU A 155 -10.05 8.22 -18.29
C GLU A 155 -11.37 7.45 -18.13
N ALA A 156 -11.80 6.77 -19.21
CA ALA A 156 -12.88 5.78 -19.19
C ALA A 156 -12.51 4.49 -18.42
N ASP A 157 -11.27 4.36 -17.94
CA ASP A 157 -10.77 3.21 -17.21
C ASP A 157 -11.44 3.13 -15.81
N SER A 158 -12.16 2.03 -15.55
CA SER A 158 -12.72 1.73 -14.23
C SER A 158 -11.65 1.71 -13.14
N THR A 159 -10.43 1.31 -13.47
CA THR A 159 -9.30 1.24 -12.54
C THR A 159 -8.87 2.62 -12.09
N ALA A 160 -8.84 3.60 -12.99
CA ALA A 160 -8.52 4.99 -12.67
C ALA A 160 -9.58 5.61 -11.75
N ARG A 161 -10.86 5.25 -11.93
CA ARG A 161 -11.95 5.63 -11.02
C ARG A 161 -11.77 5.01 -9.64
N ASP A 162 -11.45 3.72 -9.55
CA ASP A 162 -11.20 3.04 -8.28
C ASP A 162 -10.02 3.67 -7.51
N VAL A 163 -8.94 4.03 -8.22
CA VAL A 163 -7.80 4.75 -7.61
C VAL A 163 -8.26 6.07 -7.00
N LYS A 164 -9.10 6.86 -7.70
CA LYS A 164 -9.64 8.12 -7.18
C LYS A 164 -10.53 7.90 -5.95
N ILE A 165 -11.39 6.88 -5.98
CA ILE A 165 -12.27 6.53 -4.85
C ILE A 165 -11.43 6.23 -3.61
N PHE A 166 -10.43 5.35 -3.72
CA PHE A 166 -9.56 5.02 -2.60
C PHE A 166 -8.71 6.21 -2.15
N ALA A 167 -8.28 7.08 -3.07
CA ALA A 167 -7.53 8.29 -2.72
C ALA A 167 -8.36 9.24 -1.85
N TYR A 168 -9.60 9.55 -2.26
CA TYR A 168 -10.49 10.38 -1.46
C TYR A 168 -10.86 9.72 -0.13
N GLN A 169 -11.07 8.40 -0.12
CA GLN A 169 -11.30 7.66 1.12
C GLN A 169 -10.11 7.75 2.07
N ALA A 170 -8.88 7.63 1.56
CA ALA A 170 -7.66 7.76 2.37
C ALA A 170 -7.53 9.17 2.95
N ILE A 171 -7.77 10.20 2.14
CA ILE A 171 -7.76 11.60 2.59
C ILE A 171 -8.78 11.82 3.72
N GLY A 172 -10.03 11.39 3.52
CA GLY A 172 -11.08 11.54 4.53
C GLY A 172 -10.77 10.81 5.83
N LEU A 173 -10.22 9.60 5.74
CA LEU A 173 -9.81 8.83 6.91
C LEU A 173 -8.65 9.48 7.66
N LEU A 174 -7.66 10.00 6.93
CA LEU A 174 -6.55 10.75 7.53
C LEU A 174 -7.04 12.03 8.19
N ALA A 175 -7.99 12.75 7.58
CA ALA A 175 -8.57 13.96 8.16
C ALA A 175 -9.30 13.66 9.48
N SER A 176 -10.01 12.54 9.56
CA SER A 176 -10.65 12.10 10.81
C SER A 176 -9.62 11.76 11.90
N ARG A 177 -8.52 11.10 11.55
CA ARG A 177 -7.50 10.69 12.55
C ARG A 177 -6.49 11.77 12.89
N MET A 178 -6.24 12.72 11.99
CA MET A 178 -5.27 13.82 12.12
C MET A 178 -5.88 15.15 11.66
N PRO A 179 -6.91 15.68 12.33
CA PRO A 179 -7.60 16.90 11.91
C PRO A 179 -6.66 18.13 11.86
N ASN A 180 -5.67 18.19 12.75
CA ASN A 180 -4.68 19.27 12.79
C ASN A 180 -3.85 19.38 11.51
N LEU A 181 -3.61 18.27 10.81
CA LEU A 181 -2.90 18.27 9.52
C LEU A 181 -3.68 19.07 8.46
N PHE A 182 -5.00 19.04 8.55
CA PHE A 182 -5.88 19.68 7.58
C PHE A 182 -6.20 21.14 7.93
N ARG A 183 -5.99 21.60 9.16
CA ARG A 183 -6.21 23.00 9.54
C ARG A 183 -5.46 24.00 8.65
N HIS A 184 -4.25 23.65 8.20
CA HIS A 184 -3.47 24.51 7.30
C HIS A 184 -3.61 24.13 5.81
N VAL A 185 -3.86 22.85 5.50
CA VAL A 185 -4.01 22.35 4.11
C VAL A 185 -5.37 22.73 3.53
N LEU A 186 -6.43 22.82 4.36
CA LEU A 186 -7.76 23.27 3.95
C LEU A 186 -7.71 24.69 3.37
N VAL A 187 -6.86 25.59 3.87
CA VAL A 187 -6.72 26.94 3.31
C VAL A 187 -6.18 26.91 1.88
N VAL A 188 -5.26 25.99 1.56
CA VAL A 188 -4.62 25.93 0.24
C VAL A 188 -5.50 25.19 -0.78
N HIS A 189 -6.22 24.14 -0.36
CA HIS A 189 -7.06 23.34 -1.26
C HIS A 189 -8.48 23.91 -1.47
N PHE A 190 -9.05 24.64 -0.50
CA PHE A 190 -10.32 25.38 -0.71
C PHE A 190 -10.18 26.49 -1.76
N TYR A 191 -8.98 27.05 -1.94
CA TYR A 191 -8.71 28.00 -3.02
C TYR A 191 -8.70 27.34 -4.43
N PHE A 192 -8.54 26.01 -4.53
CA PHE A 192 -8.36 25.31 -5.81
C PHE A 192 -9.52 24.37 -6.21
N LEU A 193 -10.28 23.80 -5.26
CA LEU A 193 -11.38 22.87 -5.56
C LEU A 193 -12.66 23.25 -4.83
N GLY A 194 -13.21 24.43 -5.16
CA GLY A 194 -14.58 24.76 -4.81
C GLY A 194 -15.55 23.77 -5.46
N SER A 195 -16.22 22.94 -4.64
CA SER A 195 -17.67 22.61 -4.73
C SER A 195 -18.06 21.24 -4.11
N TYR A 196 -17.14 20.29 -3.91
CA TYR A 196 -17.56 18.90 -3.59
C TYR A 196 -17.31 18.42 -2.15
N PHE A 197 -16.43 19.07 -1.39
CA PHE A 197 -16.05 18.55 -0.06
C PHE A 197 -16.94 19.03 1.10
N VAL A 198 -17.75 20.08 0.89
CA VAL A 198 -18.61 20.69 1.93
C VAL A 198 -19.78 19.78 2.32
N SER A 199 -20.17 18.82 1.47
CA SER A 199 -21.30 17.93 1.76
C SER A 199 -20.94 16.75 2.69
N ALA A 200 -19.66 16.38 2.80
CA ALA A 200 -19.23 15.19 3.52
C ALA A 200 -18.75 15.46 4.95
N MET A 201 -18.43 16.71 5.29
CA MET A 201 -18.06 17.11 6.65
C MET A 201 -19.21 17.90 7.26
N GLY A 202 -20.19 17.18 7.82
CA GLY A 202 -21.24 17.77 8.63
C GLY A 202 -20.65 18.66 9.73
N ASN A 203 -21.29 19.82 9.90
CA ASN A 203 -21.21 20.93 10.87
C ASN A 203 -20.19 21.00 12.04
N ASP A 204 -19.37 20.00 12.33
CA ASP A 204 -18.50 19.98 13.51
C ASP A 204 -17.15 20.70 13.32
N LEU A 205 -16.87 21.27 12.15
CA LEU A 205 -15.67 22.09 11.93
C LEU A 205 -15.88 23.61 12.07
N LEU A 206 -17.10 24.07 12.39
CA LEU A 206 -17.41 25.50 12.58
C LEU A 206 -17.25 26.00 14.03
N LEU A 207 -16.75 25.17 14.94
CA LEU A 207 -16.63 25.51 16.38
C LEU A 207 -15.21 25.41 16.97
N LEU A 208 -14.17 25.42 16.13
CA LEU A 208 -12.76 25.57 16.56
C LEU A 208 -12.01 26.55 15.65
#